data_AF-A0A961B4I6-F1
#
_entry.id   AF-A0A961B4I6-F1
#
_cell.length_a   1.000
_cell.length_b   1.000
_cell.length_c   1.000
_cell.angle_alpha   90.00
_cell.angle_beta   90.00
_cell.angle_gamma   90.00
#
_symmetry.space_group_name_H-M   'P 1'
#
loop_
_entity.id
_entity.type
_entity.pdbx_description
1 polymer ?
#
loop_
_entity_poly.entity_id
_entity_poly.type
_entity_poly.pdbx_seq_one_letter_code
_entity_poly.pdbx_strand_id
1 'polypeptide(L)'
;MARSRRFPTFSPPRWRPAVWLGLLALAGAAFAADTPSEKNSLGMTLRLVEGGRFTMGSDARDDGLERAFPLSINGQFFANVVYPAHRTWITKPFWMGETEVTVGQWKAFVAATGHVTTAEKSGAGIVGWSPTPADKPLYQSHDFERKPEFTWKNPGFPQTDAHPVVGVSFEDVSAFLKWLSQKEDATYRLPT
;
A
#
# COMPACT_ATOMS: atom_id res chain seq x y z
N MET A 1 1.52 -3.65 1.06
CA MET A 1 1.88 -5.10 0.95
C MET A 1 0.77 -5.95 1.55
N ALA A 2 0.49 -7.12 0.99
CA ALA A 2 -0.50 -8.07 1.51
C ALA A 2 0.15 -9.36 2.03
N ARG A 3 -0.45 -10.00 3.04
CA ARG A 3 0.00 -11.26 3.64
C ARG A 3 -1.15 -12.25 3.78
N SER A 4 -0.90 -13.52 3.47
CA SER A 4 -1.80 -14.62 3.81
C SER A 4 -1.07 -15.67 4.63
N ARG A 5 -1.74 -16.17 5.68
CA ARG A 5 -1.37 -17.41 6.39
C ARG A 5 -2.43 -18.47 6.10
N ARG A 6 -2.10 -19.76 6.28
CA ARG A 6 -3.15 -20.78 6.45
C ARG A 6 -3.93 -20.40 7.70
N PHE A 7 -5.15 -19.90 7.53
CA PHE A 7 -6.03 -19.66 8.67
C PHE A 7 -6.24 -21.00 9.38
N PRO A 8 -6.05 -21.08 10.72
CA PRO A 8 -6.58 -22.22 11.45
C PRO A 8 -8.08 -22.27 11.18
N THR A 9 -8.61 -23.45 10.87
CA THR A 9 -10.04 -23.65 10.62
C THR A 9 -10.84 -23.07 11.78
N PHE A 10 -11.49 -21.93 11.54
CA PHE A 10 -12.40 -21.34 12.49
C PHE A 10 -13.63 -22.24 12.56
N SER A 11 -13.68 -23.10 13.57
CA SER A 11 -14.86 -23.91 13.84
C SER A 11 -15.89 -23.01 14.52
N PRO A 12 -17.05 -22.73 13.91
CA PRO A 12 -18.08 -21.95 14.57
C PRO A 12 -18.56 -22.68 15.83
N PRO A 13 -18.91 -21.96 16.91
CA PRO A 13 -19.38 -22.59 18.14
C PRO A 13 -20.66 -23.39 17.88
N ARG A 14 -20.68 -24.65 18.33
CA ARG A 14 -21.85 -25.53 18.29
C ARG A 14 -22.93 -24.97 19.21
N TRP A 15 -24.00 -24.42 18.64
CA TRP A 15 -25.18 -23.96 19.37
C TRP A 15 -25.92 -25.15 20.02
N ARG A 16 -26.10 -25.09 21.34
CA ARG A 16 -27.10 -25.88 22.06
C ARG A 16 -28.33 -24.98 22.31
N PRO A 17 -29.57 -25.40 22.01
CA PRO A 17 -30.72 -24.57 22.27
C PRO A 17 -31.04 -24.60 23.77
N ALA A 18 -30.86 -23.47 24.44
CA ALA A 18 -31.47 -23.21 25.75
C ALA A 18 -32.53 -22.13 25.55
N VAL A 19 -33.77 -22.47 25.87
CA VAL A 19 -34.94 -21.58 25.84
C VAL A 19 -34.76 -20.50 26.90
N TRP A 20 -34.80 -19.22 26.49
CA TRP A 20 -34.94 -18.09 27.40
C TRP A 20 -35.99 -17.11 26.85
N LEU A 21 -37.07 -16.94 27.62
CA LEU A 21 -38.07 -15.88 27.49
C LEU A 21 -37.51 -14.62 28.19
N GLY A 22 -37.49 -13.47 27.50
CA GLY A 22 -37.37 -12.19 28.20
C GLY A 22 -36.74 -11.02 27.42
N LEU A 23 -37.61 -10.09 27.03
CA LEU A 23 -37.42 -8.64 26.81
C LEU A 23 -36.42 -8.16 25.74
N LEU A 24 -37.00 -7.69 24.63
CA LEU A 24 -36.39 -6.79 23.64
C LEU A 24 -36.03 -5.44 24.28
N ALA A 25 -34.74 -5.13 24.33
CA ALA A 25 -34.23 -3.76 24.31
C ALA A 25 -33.32 -3.64 23.07
N LEU A 26 -33.85 -3.03 22.01
CA LEU A 26 -33.10 -2.67 20.80
C LEU A 26 -32.23 -1.45 21.10
N ALA A 27 -31.09 -1.67 21.76
CA ALA A 27 -29.99 -0.73 21.76
C ALA A 27 -29.04 -1.13 20.62
N GLY A 28 -29.26 -0.53 19.44
CA GLY A 28 -28.34 -0.62 18.31
C GLY A 28 -27.04 0.13 18.61
N ALA A 29 -26.15 -0.50 19.38
CA ALA A 29 -24.74 -0.13 19.38
C ALA A 29 -24.09 -0.89 18.23
N ALA A 30 -23.94 -0.24 17.08
CA ALA A 30 -22.96 -0.66 16.10
C ALA A 30 -21.59 -0.47 16.75
N PHE A 31 -21.08 -1.51 17.43
CA PHE A 31 -19.68 -1.58 17.76
C PHE A 31 -18.94 -1.54 16.41
N ALA A 32 -18.29 -0.42 16.11
CA ALA A 32 -17.18 -0.43 15.17
C ALA A 32 -16.14 -1.35 15.82
N ALA A 33 -16.19 -2.63 15.49
CA ALA A 33 -15.19 -3.58 15.94
C ALA A 33 -13.83 -3.06 15.46
N ASP A 34 -12.87 -2.92 16.38
CA ASP A 34 -11.49 -2.62 16.02
C ASP A 34 -11.05 -3.64 14.97
N THR A 35 -10.70 -3.16 13.77
CA THR A 35 -10.19 -4.03 12.71
C THR A 35 -8.98 -4.79 13.25
N PRO A 36 -9.00 -6.13 13.25
CA PRO A 36 -7.90 -6.93 13.77
C PRO A 36 -6.56 -6.46 13.21
N SER A 37 -5.55 -6.38 14.07
CA SER A 37 -4.19 -5.97 13.70
C SER A 37 -3.13 -6.91 14.25
N GLU A 38 -2.08 -7.17 13.47
CA GLU A 38 -0.90 -7.91 13.91
C GLU A 38 0.39 -7.15 13.55
N LYS A 39 1.47 -7.38 14.30
CA LYS A 39 2.80 -6.89 13.94
C LYS A 39 3.68 -8.01 13.39
N ASN A 40 4.39 -7.74 12.31
CA ASN A 40 5.34 -8.69 11.74
C ASN A 40 6.75 -8.54 12.36
N SER A 41 7.71 -9.34 11.89
CA SER A 41 9.10 -9.36 12.40
C SER A 41 9.89 -8.07 12.14
N LEU A 42 9.39 -7.18 11.27
CA LEU A 42 9.95 -5.85 11.02
C LEU A 42 9.20 -4.74 11.76
N GLY A 43 8.23 -5.10 12.62
CA GLY A 43 7.40 -4.15 13.34
C GLY A 43 6.29 -3.50 12.51
N MET A 44 6.04 -3.98 11.28
CA MET A 44 4.95 -3.49 10.43
C MET A 44 3.60 -3.88 11.03
N THR A 45 2.70 -2.93 11.20
CA THR A 45 1.30 -3.23 11.53
C THR A 45 0.56 -3.68 10.25
N LEU A 46 -0.08 -4.83 10.32
CA LEU A 46 -0.96 -5.36 9.29
C LEU A 46 -2.40 -5.37 9.81
N ARG A 47 -3.35 -4.91 8.99
CA ARG A 47 -4.80 -4.91 9.27
C ARG A 47 -5.49 -5.99 8.47
N LEU A 48 -6.47 -6.65 9.07
CA LEU A 48 -7.26 -7.66 8.37
C LEU A 48 -8.27 -6.99 7.43
N VAL A 49 -8.20 -7.35 6.15
CA VAL A 49 -9.26 -7.06 5.17
C VAL A 49 -10.12 -8.32 5.11
N GLU A 50 -11.31 -8.28 5.72
CA GLU A 50 -12.24 -9.42 5.86
C GLU A 50 -12.73 -9.99 4.51
N GLY A 51 -12.58 -9.22 3.44
CA GLY A 51 -13.20 -9.49 2.17
C GLY A 51 -14.66 -9.03 2.14
N GLY A 52 -15.30 -9.22 1.00
CA GLY A 52 -16.64 -8.69 0.75
C GLY A 52 -16.77 -8.07 -0.63
N ARG A 53 -17.96 -7.53 -0.88
CA ARG A 53 -18.31 -6.90 -2.15
C ARG A 53 -18.05 -5.40 -2.07
N PHE A 54 -17.49 -4.84 -3.14
CA PHE A 54 -17.32 -3.41 -3.28
C PHE A 54 -17.47 -3.01 -4.75
N THR A 55 -17.68 -1.72 -4.97
CA THR A 55 -17.66 -1.13 -6.30
C THR A 55 -16.24 -0.65 -6.56
N MET A 56 -15.58 -1.19 -7.58
CA MET A 56 -14.28 -0.73 -8.04
C MET A 56 -14.46 0.19 -9.25
N GLY A 57 -13.65 1.25 -9.33
CA GLY A 57 -13.80 2.27 -10.35
C GLY A 57 -14.82 3.34 -10.00
N SER A 58 -15.23 4.14 -10.98
CA SER A 58 -16.16 5.25 -10.80
C SER A 58 -17.09 5.38 -11.99
N ASP A 59 -18.37 5.64 -11.71
CA ASP A 59 -19.39 6.01 -12.71
C ASP A 59 -19.52 7.53 -12.84
N ALA A 60 -18.62 8.29 -12.19
CA ALA A 60 -18.59 9.75 -12.32
C ALA A 60 -18.41 10.11 -13.79
N ARG A 61 -19.38 10.86 -14.32
CA ARG A 61 -19.27 11.46 -15.65
C ARG A 61 -18.20 12.54 -15.62
N ASP A 62 -17.67 12.86 -16.80
CA ASP A 62 -16.59 13.82 -16.99
C ASP A 62 -16.82 15.17 -16.28
N ASP A 63 -18.09 15.59 -16.11
CA ASP A 63 -18.46 16.86 -15.46
C ASP A 63 -18.05 16.96 -13.97
N GLY A 64 -18.05 15.84 -13.25
CA GLY A 64 -17.57 15.79 -11.86
C GLY A 64 -16.05 15.82 -11.76
N LEU A 65 -15.36 15.16 -12.70
CA LEU A 65 -13.90 15.08 -12.76
C LEU A 65 -13.29 16.39 -13.25
N GLU A 66 -13.88 17.03 -14.27
CA GLU A 66 -13.47 18.35 -14.75
C GLU A 66 -13.62 19.41 -13.65
N ARG A 67 -14.69 19.34 -12.84
CA ARG A 67 -14.88 20.25 -11.71
C ARG A 67 -13.88 20.01 -10.58
N ALA A 68 -13.56 18.76 -10.28
CA ALA A 68 -12.59 18.40 -9.23
C ALA A 68 -11.14 18.66 -9.66
N PHE A 69 -10.84 18.57 -10.96
CA PHE A 69 -9.49 18.71 -11.52
C PHE A 69 -9.48 19.68 -12.71
N PRO A 70 -9.81 20.98 -12.49
CA PRO A 70 -10.01 21.96 -13.57
C PRO A 70 -8.74 22.32 -14.36
N LEU A 71 -7.56 21.99 -13.82
CA LEU A 71 -6.26 22.19 -14.46
C LEU A 71 -5.73 20.92 -15.16
N SER A 72 -6.48 19.82 -15.11
CA SER A 72 -6.10 18.58 -15.77
C SER A 72 -6.53 18.63 -17.23
N ILE A 73 -5.57 18.82 -18.15
CA ILE A 73 -5.73 18.53 -19.58
C ILE A 73 -6.07 17.05 -19.88
N ASN A 74 -6.09 16.20 -18.84
CA ASN A 74 -6.26 14.77 -18.87
C ASN A 74 -7.57 14.28 -18.23
N GLY A 75 -8.53 15.15 -17.91
CA GLY A 75 -9.84 14.73 -17.35
C GLY A 75 -10.49 13.59 -18.15
N GLN A 76 -10.31 13.63 -19.47
CA GLN A 76 -10.78 12.61 -20.42
C GLN A 76 -9.92 11.33 -20.47
N PHE A 77 -8.64 11.38 -20.09
CA PHE A 77 -7.77 10.19 -20.00
C PHE A 77 -8.07 9.35 -18.75
N PHE A 78 -8.39 9.99 -17.63
CA PHE A 78 -8.67 9.28 -16.38
C PHE A 78 -10.05 8.62 -16.37
N ALA A 79 -11.06 9.24 -16.98
CA ALA A 79 -12.40 8.66 -17.09
C ALA A 79 -12.35 7.26 -17.74
N ASN A 80 -11.60 7.10 -18.84
CA ASN A 80 -11.54 5.85 -19.59
C ASN A 80 -10.87 4.66 -18.83
N VAL A 81 -10.07 4.91 -17.79
CA VAL A 81 -9.37 3.84 -17.03
C VAL A 81 -10.02 3.51 -15.70
N VAL A 82 -10.94 4.37 -15.21
CA VAL A 82 -11.68 4.13 -13.95
C VAL A 82 -13.16 3.81 -14.18
N TYR A 83 -13.69 4.11 -15.38
CA TYR A 83 -15.05 3.76 -15.83
C TYR A 83 -15.07 2.41 -16.59
N PRO A 84 -16.19 1.66 -16.56
CA PRO A 84 -17.32 1.83 -15.66
C PRO A 84 -17.01 1.31 -14.27
N ALA A 85 -17.69 1.86 -13.27
CA ALA A 85 -17.68 1.22 -11.97
C ALA A 85 -18.32 -0.16 -12.10
N HIS A 86 -17.70 -1.15 -11.46
CA HIS A 86 -18.21 -2.51 -11.50
C HIS A 86 -18.18 -3.12 -10.11
N ARG A 87 -19.21 -3.91 -9.80
CA ARG A 87 -19.23 -4.69 -8.57
C ARG A 87 -18.21 -5.81 -8.67
N THR A 88 -17.28 -5.83 -7.74
CA THR A 88 -16.29 -6.89 -7.58
C THR A 88 -16.28 -7.38 -6.13
N TRP A 89 -15.46 -8.38 -5.85
CA TRP A 89 -15.36 -8.97 -4.53
C TRP A 89 -13.93 -9.36 -4.18
N ILE A 90 -13.62 -9.27 -2.89
CA ILE A 90 -12.49 -9.97 -2.29
C ILE A 90 -13.05 -11.27 -1.70
N THR A 91 -12.70 -12.41 -2.27
CA THR A 91 -13.27 -13.73 -1.90
C THR A 91 -12.67 -14.32 -0.64
N LYS A 92 -11.46 -13.90 -0.26
CA LYS A 92 -10.73 -14.43 0.88
C LYS A 92 -10.16 -13.29 1.69
N PRO A 93 -10.26 -13.35 3.03
CA PRO A 93 -9.63 -12.35 3.87
C PRO A 93 -8.11 -12.40 3.70
N PHE A 94 -7.47 -11.24 3.83
CA PHE A 94 -6.02 -11.12 3.81
C PHE A 94 -5.57 -9.96 4.66
N TRP A 95 -4.33 -10.00 5.13
CA TRP A 95 -3.74 -8.92 5.90
C TRP A 95 -3.11 -7.89 4.97
N MET A 96 -3.33 -6.60 5.21
CA MET A 96 -2.72 -5.50 4.45
C MET A 96 -1.87 -4.64 5.39
N GLY A 97 -0.67 -4.26 4.94
CA GLY A 97 0.14 -3.28 5.67
C GLY A 97 -0.63 -1.96 5.84
N GLU A 98 -0.68 -1.47 7.07
CA GLU A 98 -1.39 -0.23 7.41
C GLU A 98 -0.74 1.00 6.77
N THR A 99 0.58 0.96 6.57
CA THR A 99 1.35 2.00 5.89
C THR A 99 2.16 1.40 4.74
N GLU A 100 2.72 2.27 3.91
CA GLU A 100 3.82 1.91 3.01
C GLU A 100 5.00 1.31 3.80
N VAL A 101 5.84 0.55 3.08
CA VAL A 101 7.11 0.04 3.64
C VAL A 101 8.02 1.23 3.91
N THR A 102 8.54 1.34 5.13
CA THR A 102 9.37 2.47 5.52
C THR A 102 10.84 2.28 5.16
N VAL A 103 11.61 3.36 5.15
CA VAL A 103 13.07 3.34 4.99
C VAL A 103 13.73 2.46 6.06
N GLY A 104 13.27 2.51 7.31
CA GLY A 104 13.80 1.66 8.39
C GLY A 104 13.56 0.17 8.15
N GLN A 105 12.35 -0.20 7.69
CA GLN A 105 12.01 -1.59 7.36
C GLN A 105 12.80 -2.09 6.15
N TRP A 106 12.98 -1.23 5.14
CA TRP A 106 13.80 -1.53 3.97
C TRP A 106 15.28 -1.69 4.32
N LYS A 107 15.83 -0.83 5.20
CA LYS A 107 17.20 -0.96 5.73
C LYS A 107 17.42 -2.31 6.39
N ALA A 108 16.46 -2.81 7.17
CA ALA A 108 16.55 -4.14 7.80
C ALA A 108 16.67 -5.27 6.76
N PHE A 109 15.92 -5.18 5.65
CA PHE A 109 16.04 -6.11 4.53
C PHE A 109 17.42 -6.03 3.87
N VAL A 110 17.88 -4.81 3.52
CA VAL A 110 19.18 -4.61 2.87
C VAL A 110 20.32 -5.10 3.77
N ALA A 111 20.27 -4.79 5.07
CA ALA A 111 21.27 -5.25 6.03
C ALA A 111 21.29 -6.78 6.17
N ALA A 112 20.14 -7.44 6.11
CA ALA A 112 20.04 -8.89 6.25
C ALA A 112 20.44 -9.67 4.98
N THR A 113 20.35 -9.04 3.80
CA THR A 113 20.49 -9.74 2.50
C THR A 113 21.63 -9.25 1.63
N GLY A 114 22.18 -8.06 1.93
CA GLY A 114 23.11 -7.37 1.04
C GLY A 114 22.46 -6.90 -0.26
N HIS A 115 21.12 -6.73 -0.31
CA HIS A 115 20.41 -6.36 -1.54
C HIS A 115 20.90 -5.01 -2.09
N VAL A 116 21.26 -5.02 -3.38
CA VAL A 116 21.57 -3.83 -4.17
C VAL A 116 20.42 -3.61 -5.14
N THR A 117 19.82 -2.42 -5.11
CA THR A 117 18.62 -2.13 -5.92
C THR A 117 18.91 -2.14 -7.42
N THR A 118 17.89 -2.30 -8.26
CA THR A 118 18.06 -2.21 -9.72
C THR A 118 18.59 -0.83 -10.14
N ALA A 119 18.14 0.24 -9.47
CA ALA A 119 18.65 1.59 -9.67
C ALA A 119 20.16 1.69 -9.36
N GLU A 120 20.60 1.16 -8.21
CA GLU A 120 22.02 1.12 -7.84
C GLU A 120 22.85 0.24 -8.81
N LYS A 121 22.35 -0.95 -9.18
CA LYS A 121 23.03 -1.85 -10.13
C LYS A 121 23.21 -1.24 -11.51
N SER A 122 22.22 -0.47 -11.98
CA SER A 122 22.28 0.17 -13.30
C SER A 122 23.31 1.29 -13.38
N GLY A 123 23.71 1.85 -12.23
CA GLY A 123 24.53 3.07 -12.17
C GLY A 123 23.81 4.34 -12.60
N ALA A 124 22.57 4.27 -13.09
CA ALA A 124 21.80 5.43 -13.53
C ALA A 124 21.07 6.15 -12.38
N GLY A 125 20.99 5.52 -11.21
CA GLY A 125 20.23 6.03 -10.07
C GLY A 125 18.73 6.14 -10.33
N ILE A 126 18.06 6.99 -9.55
CA ILE A 126 16.62 7.30 -9.67
C ILE A 126 16.43 8.75 -10.12
N VAL A 127 15.20 9.09 -10.49
CA VAL A 127 14.79 10.50 -10.59
C VAL A 127 14.64 11.02 -9.17
N GLY A 128 15.52 11.93 -8.77
CA GLY A 128 15.54 12.53 -7.44
C GLY A 128 15.27 14.03 -7.50
N TRP A 129 14.97 14.62 -6.34
CA TRP A 129 14.75 16.06 -6.26
C TRP A 129 16.07 16.83 -6.40
N SER A 130 16.12 17.78 -7.32
CA SER A 130 17.28 18.63 -7.58
C SER A 130 16.77 20.08 -7.67
N PRO A 131 16.91 20.91 -6.62
CA PRO A 131 16.28 22.22 -6.57
C PRO A 131 16.70 23.09 -7.74
N THR A 132 15.72 23.69 -8.43
CA THR A 132 15.99 24.66 -9.48
C THR A 132 16.70 25.89 -8.91
N PRO A 133 17.80 26.36 -9.53
CA PRO A 133 18.48 27.60 -9.14
C PRO A 133 17.52 28.81 -9.11
N ALA A 134 17.68 29.70 -8.14
CA ALA A 134 16.74 30.80 -7.84
C ALA A 134 16.56 31.82 -8.99
N ASP A 135 17.45 31.81 -9.97
CA ASP A 135 17.48 32.71 -11.14
C ASP A 135 16.72 32.17 -12.37
N LYS A 136 16.18 30.95 -12.30
CA LYS A 136 15.44 30.32 -13.42
C LYS A 136 13.94 30.65 -13.37
N PRO A 137 13.29 30.85 -14.53
CA PRO A 137 11.84 31.05 -14.58
C PRO A 137 11.08 29.84 -14.03
N LEU A 138 9.98 30.07 -13.31
CA LEU A 138 9.14 29.02 -12.67
C LEU A 138 8.63 27.94 -13.64
N TYR A 139 8.60 28.20 -14.95
CA TYR A 139 8.21 27.22 -15.98
C TYR A 139 9.36 26.32 -16.47
N GLN A 140 10.60 26.55 -16.00
CA GLN A 140 11.77 25.70 -16.26
C GLN A 140 12.22 24.97 -14.99
N SER A 141 11.28 24.51 -14.16
CA SER A 141 11.67 23.78 -12.96
C SER A 141 12.33 22.45 -13.35
N HIS A 142 13.63 22.35 -13.07
CA HIS A 142 14.41 21.10 -13.16
C HIS A 142 14.39 20.39 -11.81
N ASP A 143 13.25 20.47 -11.10
CA ASP A 143 13.13 20.01 -9.72
C ASP A 143 13.32 18.49 -9.60
N PHE A 144 13.31 17.78 -10.73
CA PHE A 144 13.50 16.34 -10.78
C PHE A 144 14.48 15.98 -11.90
N GLU A 145 15.63 15.44 -11.50
CA GLU A 145 16.67 14.99 -12.43
C GLU A 145 17.05 13.55 -12.11
N ARG A 146 17.38 12.77 -13.15
CA ARG A 146 17.97 11.44 -12.95
C ARG A 146 19.47 11.58 -12.81
N LYS A 147 20.02 11.14 -11.67
CA LYS A 147 21.46 11.14 -11.44
C LYS A 147 21.90 9.87 -10.69
N PRO A 148 23.12 9.36 -10.95
CA PRO A 148 23.66 8.17 -10.27
C PRO A 148 23.67 8.26 -8.74
N GLU A 149 23.88 9.44 -8.17
CA GLU A 149 23.88 9.69 -6.73
C GLU A 149 22.50 9.60 -6.08
N PHE A 150 21.43 9.70 -6.89
CA PHE A 150 20.08 9.54 -6.42
C PHE A 150 19.75 8.06 -6.32
N THR A 151 19.47 7.60 -5.10
CA THR A 151 19.09 6.22 -4.79
C THR A 151 18.04 6.24 -3.69
N TRP A 152 17.53 5.06 -3.30
CA TRP A 152 16.64 4.96 -2.13
C TRP A 152 17.28 5.51 -0.83
N LYS A 153 18.61 5.55 -0.75
CA LYS A 153 19.37 6.12 0.40
C LYS A 153 19.45 7.64 0.35
N ASN A 154 19.37 8.22 -0.84
CA ASN A 154 19.53 9.64 -1.10
C ASN A 154 18.63 10.04 -2.27
N PRO A 155 17.32 10.23 -2.08
CA PRO A 155 16.40 10.52 -3.17
C PRO A 155 16.40 12.02 -3.57
N GLY A 156 17.34 12.81 -3.05
CA GLY A 156 17.42 14.25 -3.25
C GLY A 156 16.64 15.06 -2.20
N PHE A 157 15.77 14.46 -1.41
CA PHE A 157 15.02 15.14 -0.34
C PHE A 157 15.17 14.42 1.01
N PRO A 158 14.94 15.12 2.15
CA PRO A 158 15.10 14.52 3.48
C PRO A 158 14.12 13.37 3.72
N GLN A 159 14.65 12.22 4.17
CA GLN A 159 13.84 11.10 4.64
C GLN A 159 14.33 10.59 6.00
N THR A 160 13.38 10.25 6.87
CA THR A 160 13.65 9.54 8.12
C THR A 160 13.30 8.05 7.96
N ASP A 161 13.68 7.21 8.93
CA ASP A 161 13.35 5.79 8.92
C ASP A 161 11.84 5.48 8.97
N ALA A 162 11.02 6.48 9.34
CA ALA A 162 9.56 6.38 9.35
C ALA A 162 8.91 6.74 8.00
N HIS A 163 9.64 7.39 7.09
CA HIS A 163 9.12 7.75 5.77
C HIS A 163 9.07 6.52 4.84
N PRO A 164 8.19 6.52 3.82
CA PRO A 164 8.15 5.46 2.82
C PRO A 164 9.48 5.34 2.07
N VAL A 165 9.93 4.11 1.84
CA VAL A 165 11.05 3.89 0.92
C VAL A 165 10.60 4.23 -0.51
N VAL A 166 11.43 5.00 -1.22
CA VAL A 166 11.21 5.38 -2.62
C VAL A 166 12.36 4.87 -3.49
N GLY A 167 12.19 4.95 -4.81
CA GLY A 167 13.26 4.59 -5.74
C GLY A 167 13.56 3.08 -5.80
N VAL A 168 12.59 2.26 -5.42
CA VAL A 168 12.65 0.80 -5.51
C VAL A 168 11.76 0.31 -6.64
N SER A 169 12.25 -0.65 -7.43
CA SER A 169 11.52 -1.21 -8.56
C SER A 169 10.60 -2.37 -8.15
N PHE A 170 9.75 -2.82 -9.08
CA PHE A 170 8.97 -4.05 -8.90
C PHE A 170 9.87 -5.27 -8.58
N GLU A 171 11.05 -5.36 -9.21
CA GLU A 171 12.01 -6.44 -8.98
C GLU A 171 12.57 -6.37 -7.55
N ASP A 172 12.94 -5.17 -7.09
CA ASP A 172 13.43 -4.95 -5.73
C ASP A 172 12.37 -5.32 -4.69
N VAL A 173 11.13 -4.89 -4.92
CA VAL A 173 10.00 -5.22 -4.04
C VAL A 173 9.71 -6.72 -4.06
N SER A 174 9.81 -7.38 -5.22
CA SER A 174 9.64 -8.83 -5.32
C SER A 174 10.70 -9.59 -4.50
N ALA A 175 11.95 -9.12 -4.52
CA ALA A 175 13.02 -9.68 -3.69
C ALA A 175 12.75 -9.49 -2.19
N PHE A 176 12.32 -8.30 -1.78
CA PHE A 176 11.91 -8.01 -0.40
C PHE A 176 10.78 -8.94 0.07
N LEU A 177 9.72 -9.08 -0.72
CA LEU A 177 8.57 -9.93 -0.41
C LEU A 177 8.96 -11.40 -0.31
N LYS A 178 9.82 -11.88 -1.20
CA LYS A 178 10.35 -13.25 -1.16
C LYS A 178 11.14 -13.52 0.12
N TRP A 179 12.06 -12.62 0.46
CA TRP A 179 12.86 -12.73 1.68
C TRP A 179 11.97 -12.71 2.94
N LEU A 180 11.03 -11.77 3.03
CA LEU A 180 10.16 -11.66 4.20
C LEU A 180 9.23 -12.88 4.32
N SER A 181 8.77 -13.43 3.18
CA SER A 181 7.99 -14.66 3.14
C SER A 181 8.77 -15.85 3.71
N GLN A 182 10.03 -16.00 3.31
CA GLN A 182 10.91 -17.04 3.83
C GLN A 182 11.22 -16.84 5.33
N LYS A 183 11.47 -15.60 5.74
CA LYS A 183 11.80 -15.25 7.13
C LYS A 183 10.67 -15.60 8.11
N GLU A 184 9.41 -15.49 7.68
CA GLU A 184 8.24 -15.61 8.57
C GLU A 184 7.36 -16.84 8.32
N ASP A 185 7.78 -17.72 7.40
CA ASP A 185 6.98 -18.85 6.92
C ASP A 185 5.53 -18.43 6.59
N ALA A 186 5.42 -17.35 5.82
CA ALA A 186 4.14 -16.75 5.42
C ALA A 186 4.23 -16.29 3.97
N THR A 187 3.08 -16.08 3.31
CA THR A 187 3.09 -15.54 1.94
C THR A 187 2.89 -14.03 1.98
N TYR A 188 3.92 -13.27 1.65
CA TYR A 188 3.85 -11.84 1.38
C TYR A 188 3.82 -11.56 -0.13
N ARG A 189 2.98 -10.62 -0.54
CA ARG A 189 2.78 -10.23 -1.95
C ARG A 189 2.41 -8.76 -2.10
N LEU A 190 2.42 -8.27 -3.33
CA LEU A 190 1.75 -7.01 -3.68
C LEU A 190 0.21 -7.19 -3.63
N PRO A 191 -0.53 -6.16 -3.21
CA PRO A 191 -1.98 -6.14 -3.36
C PRO A 191 -2.36 -6.09 -4.85
N THR A 192 -3.59 -6.51 -5.15
CA THR A 192 -4.18 -6.58 -6.50
C THR A 192 -5.46 -5.78 -6.52
#